data_AF-A0A5A7MM54-F1
#
_entry.id   AF-A0A5A7MM54-F1
#
_cell.length_a   1.000
_cell.length_b   1.000
_cell.length_c   1.000
_cell.angle_alpha   90.00
_cell.angle_beta   90.00
_cell.angle_gamma   90.00
#
_symmetry.space_group_name_H-M   'P 1'
#
loop_
_entity.id
_entity.type
_entity.pdbx_description
1 polymer ?
#
loop_
_entity_poly.entity_id
_entity_poly.type
_entity_poly.pdbx_seq_one_letter_code
_entity_poly.pdbx_strand_id
1 'polypeptide(L)'
;MEDDAASVTAVLLKAFAKLGCPDPASVQATAHRWRYADTANPLNMGSWWDAAAGLGMCGDWLHNGTVEGAWLRGISLARHVHMALLAHAG
;
A
#
# COMPACT_ATOMS: atom_id res chain seq x y z
N MET A 1 -5.68 -4.05 -20.78
CA MET A 1 -6.94 -4.81 -20.64
C MET A 1 -6.92 -5.42 -19.25
N GLU A 2 -8.06 -5.43 -18.58
CA GLU A 2 -8.18 -5.96 -17.21
C GLU A 2 -8.96 -7.27 -17.27
N ASP A 3 -8.38 -8.35 -16.75
CA ASP A 3 -9.05 -9.65 -16.71
C ASP A 3 -10.15 -9.67 -15.64
N ASP A 4 -11.21 -10.43 -15.86
CA ASP A 4 -12.27 -10.61 -14.88
C ASP A 4 -11.82 -11.54 -13.73
N ALA A 5 -12.49 -11.39 -12.58
CA ALA A 5 -12.13 -12.11 -11.36
C ALA A 5 -12.26 -13.64 -11.50
N ALA A 6 -13.21 -14.14 -12.30
CA ALA A 6 -13.41 -15.58 -12.47
C ALA A 6 -12.27 -16.21 -13.29
N SER A 7 -11.87 -15.56 -14.38
CA SER A 7 -10.72 -15.98 -15.20
C SER A 7 -9.43 -16.03 -14.39
N VAL A 8 -9.15 -14.99 -13.61
CA VAL A 8 -7.94 -14.95 -12.74
C VAL A 8 -8.01 -16.02 -11.66
N THR A 9 -9.18 -16.22 -11.03
CA THR A 9 -9.38 -17.27 -10.01
C THR A 9 -9.05 -18.66 -10.56
N ALA A 10 -9.56 -18.99 -11.75
CA ALA A 10 -9.30 -20.29 -12.39
C ALA A 10 -7.80 -20.52 -12.67
N VAL A 11 -7.09 -19.49 -13.16
CA VAL A 11 -5.65 -19.56 -13.41
C VAL A 11 -4.86 -19.77 -12.11
N LEU A 12 -5.17 -19.00 -11.06
CA LEU A 12 -4.47 -19.09 -9.78
C LEU A 12 -4.73 -20.42 -9.07
N LEU A 13 -5.97 -20.92 -9.06
CA LEU A 13 -6.29 -22.23 -8.48
C LEU A 13 -5.59 -23.38 -9.22
N LYS A 14 -5.51 -23.31 -10.55
CA LYS A 14 -4.76 -24.30 -11.33
C LYS A 14 -3.27 -24.28 -10.99
N ALA A 15 -2.68 -23.11 -10.75
CA ALA A 15 -1.31 -22.99 -10.29
C ALA A 15 -1.12 -23.53 -8.86
N PHE A 16 -2.06 -23.23 -7.95
CA PHE A 16 -2.07 -23.71 -6.58
C PHE A 16 -2.12 -25.24 -6.49
N ALA A 17 -2.98 -25.89 -7.28
CA ALA A 17 -3.06 -27.35 -7.35
C ALA A 17 -1.73 -28.00 -7.78
N LYS A 18 -0.98 -27.37 -8.71
CA LYS A 18 0.34 -27.86 -9.13
C LYS A 18 1.39 -27.83 -8.02
N LEU A 19 1.17 -27.04 -6.97
CA LEU A 19 2.02 -27.00 -5.78
C LEU A 19 1.68 -28.10 -4.77
N GLY A 20 0.72 -28.98 -5.08
CA GLY A 20 0.28 -30.08 -4.20
C GLY A 20 -0.84 -29.69 -3.23
N CYS A 21 -1.44 -28.50 -3.42
CA CYS A 21 -2.56 -28.04 -2.62
C CYS A 21 -3.89 -28.69 -3.06
N PRO A 22 -4.99 -28.54 -2.28
CA PRO A 22 -6.26 -29.20 -2.57
C PRO A 22 -6.83 -28.91 -3.97
N ASP A 23 -7.67 -29.81 -4.46
CA ASP A 23 -8.38 -29.66 -5.73
C ASP A 23 -9.15 -28.33 -5.76
N PRO A 24 -9.01 -27.50 -6.82
CA PRO A 24 -9.82 -26.30 -7.04
C PRO A 24 -11.32 -26.47 -6.82
N ALA A 25 -11.88 -27.65 -7.11
CA ALA A 25 -13.30 -27.95 -6.89
C ALA A 25 -13.68 -28.06 -5.41
N SER A 26 -12.71 -28.24 -4.51
CA SER A 26 -12.93 -28.45 -3.07
C SER A 26 -12.76 -27.18 -2.23
N VAL A 27 -12.39 -26.05 -2.84
CA VAL A 27 -12.08 -24.80 -2.14
C VAL A 27 -13.03 -23.68 -2.50
N GLN A 28 -13.31 -22.80 -1.53
CA GLN A 28 -13.94 -21.50 -1.78
C GLN A 28 -12.85 -20.51 -2.17
N ALA A 29 -13.08 -19.69 -3.20
CA ALA A 29 -12.10 -18.76 -3.70
C ALA A 29 -12.71 -17.39 -4.03
N THR A 30 -11.94 -16.34 -3.76
CA THR A 30 -12.24 -14.97 -4.16
C THR A 30 -10.98 -14.38 -4.80
N ALA A 31 -11.17 -13.57 -5.85
CA ALA A 31 -10.09 -12.80 -6.45
C ALA A 31 -10.34 -11.32 -6.24
N HIS A 32 -9.29 -10.60 -5.87
CA HIS A 32 -9.30 -9.15 -5.74
C HIS A 32 -8.07 -8.58 -6.46
N ARG A 33 -8.26 -7.48 -7.20
CA ARG A 33 -7.18 -6.80 -7.90
C ARG A 33 -6.74 -5.55 -7.15
N TRP A 34 -5.54 -5.60 -6.60
CA TRP A 34 -4.86 -4.47 -6.00
C TRP A 34 -4.04 -3.74 -7.07
N ARG A 35 -4.57 -2.66 -7.67
CA ARG A 35 -3.86 -1.91 -8.71
C ARG A 35 -2.56 -1.28 -8.19
N TYR A 36 -2.54 -0.91 -6.91
CA TYR A 36 -1.41 -0.30 -6.23
C TYR A 36 -1.05 -1.15 -5.00
N ALA A 37 -0.68 -2.41 -5.25
CA ALA A 37 -0.40 -3.38 -4.18
C ALA A 37 1.01 -3.23 -3.60
N ASP A 38 1.95 -2.81 -4.43
CA ASP A 38 3.36 -2.76 -4.10
C ASP A 38 4.01 -1.58 -4.83
N THR A 39 5.04 -1.03 -4.21
CA THR A 39 5.83 0.08 -4.75
C THR A 39 7.13 -0.46 -5.31
N ALA A 40 7.19 -0.67 -6.63
CA ALA A 40 8.35 -1.26 -7.29
C ALA A 40 9.69 -0.52 -7.02
N ASN A 41 9.63 0.81 -6.84
CA ASN A 41 10.78 1.63 -6.44
C ASN A 41 10.35 2.63 -5.37
N PRO A 42 10.66 2.42 -4.08
CA PRO A 42 10.35 3.38 -3.04
C PRO A 42 11.16 4.66 -3.22
N LEU A 43 10.52 5.81 -2.95
CA LEU A 43 11.18 7.12 -3.01
C LEU A 43 12.26 7.30 -1.93
N ASN A 44 12.30 6.43 -0.91
CA ASN A 44 13.25 6.45 0.21
C ASN A 44 13.41 7.83 0.85
N MET A 45 12.28 8.52 1.03
CA MET A 45 12.23 9.85 1.61
C MET A 45 11.43 9.85 2.92
N GLY A 46 11.51 10.97 3.65
CA GLY A 46 10.68 11.25 4.81
C GLY A 46 9.18 11.23 4.50
N SER A 47 8.38 11.77 5.42
CA SER A 47 7.18 12.47 4.94
C SER A 47 7.61 13.67 4.09
N TRP A 48 6.78 14.03 3.10
CA TRP A 48 6.96 15.28 2.38
C TRP A 48 6.09 16.36 3.03
N TRP A 49 6.62 17.57 3.17
CA TRP A 49 5.93 18.71 3.80
C TRP A 49 6.24 20.00 3.06
N ASP A 50 5.19 20.73 2.69
CA ASP A 50 5.24 22.09 2.19
C ASP A 50 4.63 23.02 3.26
N ALA A 51 5.50 23.78 3.92
CA ALA A 51 5.11 24.67 5.01
C ALA A 51 4.31 25.88 4.54
N ALA A 52 4.55 26.38 3.32
CA ALA A 52 3.86 27.55 2.79
C ALA A 52 2.41 27.20 2.42
N ALA A 53 2.20 26.01 1.86
CA ALA A 53 0.87 25.49 1.55
C ALA A 53 0.16 24.84 2.75
N GLY A 54 0.89 24.45 3.80
CA GLY A 54 0.35 23.68 4.92
C GLY A 54 -0.05 22.25 4.53
N LEU A 55 0.62 21.68 3.52
CA LEU A 55 0.29 20.39 2.93
C LEU A 55 1.43 19.39 3.13
N GLY A 56 1.09 18.11 3.24
CA GLY A 56 2.09 17.07 3.23
C GLY A 56 1.57 15.71 2.81
N MET A 57 2.52 14.82 2.53
CA MET A 57 2.26 13.48 2.03
C MET A 57 3.03 12.45 2.87
N CYS A 58 2.34 11.35 3.18
CA CYS A 58 2.91 10.17 3.81
C CYS A 58 2.31 8.92 3.17
N GLY A 59 3.07 7.82 3.19
CA GLY A 59 2.65 6.54 2.61
C GLY A 59 3.79 5.52 2.67
N ASP A 60 3.45 4.25 2.50
CA ASP A 60 4.39 3.14 2.38
C ASP A 60 5.31 3.28 1.16
N TRP A 61 4.85 3.88 0.08
CA TRP A 61 5.67 4.13 -1.13
C TRP A 61 6.84 5.10 -0.90
N LEU A 62 6.83 5.85 0.20
CA LEU A 62 7.95 6.68 0.63
C LEU A 62 8.98 5.87 1.45
N HIS A 63 8.61 4.65 1.90
CA HIS A 63 9.46 3.75 2.68
C HIS A 63 9.19 2.27 2.39
N ASN A 64 9.87 1.75 1.36
CA ASN A 64 9.98 0.32 1.00
C ASN A 64 8.67 -0.49 0.88
N GLY A 65 7.50 0.15 0.75
CA GLY A 65 6.22 -0.53 0.51
C GLY A 65 5.69 -1.35 1.69
N THR A 66 6.22 -1.15 2.91
CA THR A 66 5.81 -1.95 4.08
C THR A 66 4.75 -1.24 4.93
N VAL A 67 3.97 -2.04 5.67
CA VAL A 67 3.02 -1.53 6.68
C VAL A 67 3.73 -0.66 7.71
N GLU A 68 4.91 -1.10 8.19
CA GLU A 68 5.74 -0.33 9.11
C GLU A 68 6.18 1.01 8.48
N GLY A 69 6.57 0.98 7.20
CA GLY A 69 6.91 2.16 6.43
C GLY A 69 5.78 3.20 6.42
N ALA A 70 4.57 2.78 6.04
CA ALA A 70 3.39 3.66 6.08
C ALA A 70 3.19 4.29 7.46
N TRP A 71 3.23 3.49 8.53
CA TRP A 71 3.02 3.97 9.89
C TRP A 71 4.07 5.01 10.31
N LEU A 72 5.37 4.71 10.09
CA LEU A 72 6.47 5.62 10.41
C LEU A 72 6.37 6.93 9.62
N ARG A 73 6.01 6.87 8.33
CA ARG A 73 5.82 8.08 7.52
C ARG A 73 4.63 8.90 7.99
N GLY A 74 3.54 8.26 8.39
CA GLY A 74 2.37 8.93 8.97
C GLY A 74 2.72 9.71 10.24
N ILE A 75 3.44 9.09 11.18
CA ILE A 75 3.91 9.76 12.39
C ILE A 75 4.86 10.92 12.07
N SER A 76 5.77 10.73 11.11
CA SER A 76 6.67 11.80 10.66
C SER A 76 5.89 13.01 10.14
N LEU A 77 4.85 12.81 9.32
CA LEU A 77 4.04 13.91 8.81
C LEU A 77 3.24 14.60 9.92
N ALA A 78 2.63 13.83 10.82
CA ALA A 78 1.87 14.37 11.94
C ALA A 78 2.71 15.32 12.82
N ARG A 79 4.01 15.04 12.99
CA ARG A 79 4.93 15.93 13.70
C ARG A 79 5.13 17.27 12.97
N HIS A 80 5.27 17.26 11.65
CA HIS A 80 5.35 18.51 10.87
C HIS A 80 4.09 19.35 11.03
N VAL A 81 2.91 18.73 10.90
CA VAL A 81 1.62 19.40 11.09
C VAL A 81 1.49 19.99 12.50
N HIS A 82 1.85 19.21 13.53
CA HIS A 82 1.78 19.68 14.91
C HIS A 82 2.69 20.89 15.17
N MET A 83 3.94 20.84 14.70
CA MET A 83 4.87 21.96 14.83
C MET A 83 4.39 23.21 14.09
N ALA A 84 3.82 23.04 12.89
CA ALA A 84 3.26 24.15 12.12
C ALA A 84 2.11 24.82 12.90
N LEU A 85 1.19 24.05 13.48
CA LEU A 85 0.09 24.61 14.28
C LEU A 85 0.57 25.42 15.49
N LEU A 86 1.61 24.93 16.19
CA LEU A 86 2.19 25.66 17.32
C LEU A 86 2.81 27.00 16.88
N ALA A 87 3.47 27.03 15.73
CA ALA A 87 4.12 28.25 15.20
C ALA A 87 3.13 29.35 14.79
N HIS A 88 1.86 29.01 14.54
CA HIS A 88 0.82 30.00 14.21
C HIS A 88 -0.02 30.42 15.44
N ALA A 89 0.18 29.77 16.59
CA ALA A 89 -0.59 30.01 17.81
C ALA A 89 0.11 30.98 18.79
N GLY A 90 1.36 31.39 18.50
CA GLY A 90 2.12 32.39 19.27
C GLY A 90 2.37 33.64 18.44
#